data_AF-A0A956M176-F1
#
_entry.id   AF-A0A956M176-F1
#
_cell.length_a   1.000
_cell.length_b   1.000
_cell.length_c   1.000
_cell.angle_alpha   90.00
_cell.angle_beta   90.00
_cell.angle_gamma   90.00
#
_symmetry.space_group_name_H-M   'P 1'
#
loop_
_entity.id
_entity.type
_entity.pdbx_description
1 polymer ?
#
loop_
_entity_poly.entity_id
_entity_poly.type
_entity_poly.pdbx_seq_one_letter_code
_entity_poly.pdbx_strand_id
1 'polypeptide(L)'
;MLAILVLFASVSGRVRSQDAPPAQAPPTDGEVALRQIAAPFAALRTFQAKFVQTQSWVGMDEVAEYRGVLSISRPNRFRIEYSEPKGHLQVSDGTQVWTYVPGN
;
A
#
# COMPACT_ATOMS: atom_id res chain seq x y z
N MET A 1 -30.53 63.12 14.08
CA MET A 1 -30.48 61.79 14.72
C MET A 1 -30.40 60.76 13.60
N LEU A 2 -29.42 59.89 13.44
CA LEU A 2 -28.41 59.33 14.33
C LEU A 2 -27.12 59.14 13.51
N ALA A 3 -25.98 59.60 14.03
CA ALA A 3 -24.67 59.44 13.40
C ALA A 3 -24.09 58.07 13.78
N ILE A 4 -23.58 57.31 12.82
CA ILE A 4 -22.76 56.11 13.09
C ILE A 4 -21.33 56.45 12.71
N LEU A 5 -20.51 56.59 13.76
CA LEU A 5 -19.07 56.78 13.71
C LEU A 5 -18.43 55.41 13.45
N VAL A 6 -17.86 55.17 12.27
CA VAL A 6 -17.04 53.97 12.03
C VAL A 6 -15.58 54.35 12.26
N LEU A 7 -15.04 53.84 13.36
CA LEU A 7 -13.66 54.02 13.77
C LEU A 7 -12.76 53.24 12.80
N PHE A 8 -12.00 53.93 11.95
CA PHE A 8 -10.86 53.33 11.26
C PHE A 8 -9.77 53.05 12.27
N ALA A 9 -9.77 51.85 12.87
CA ALA A 9 -8.58 51.36 13.54
C ALA A 9 -7.58 50.97 12.45
N SER A 10 -6.59 51.84 12.22
CA SER A 10 -5.42 51.54 11.41
C SER A 10 -4.77 50.25 11.94
N VAL A 11 -4.97 49.14 11.25
CA VAL A 11 -4.12 47.97 11.41
C VAL A 11 -2.80 48.34 10.74
N SER A 12 -1.86 48.84 11.54
CA SER A 12 -0.47 48.96 11.14
C SER A 12 -0.03 47.62 10.57
N GLY A 13 0.26 47.61 9.28
CA GLY A 13 0.73 46.42 8.57
C GLY A 13 2.05 45.94 9.17
N ARG A 14 1.97 45.04 10.14
CA ARG A 14 3.02 44.03 10.27
C ARG A 14 2.85 43.14 9.06
N VAL A 15 3.85 43.12 8.19
CA VAL A 15 4.09 41.99 7.29
C VAL A 15 3.95 40.77 8.18
N ARG A 16 2.82 40.05 8.06
CA ARG A 16 2.68 38.74 8.66
C ARG A 16 3.76 37.96 7.94
N SER A 17 4.88 37.69 8.61
CA SER A 17 5.82 36.69 8.14
C SER A 17 4.94 35.51 7.75
N GLN A 18 4.82 35.24 6.45
CA GLN A 18 4.26 33.99 6.02
C GLN A 18 5.18 32.98 6.68
N ASP A 19 4.68 32.34 7.74
CA ASP A 19 5.33 31.15 8.26
C ASP A 19 5.50 30.26 7.04
N ALA A 20 6.75 30.11 6.61
CA ALA A 20 7.08 29.25 5.49
C ALA A 20 6.41 27.92 5.78
N PRO A 21 5.74 27.29 4.79
CA PRO A 21 5.22 25.94 4.97
C PRO A 21 6.30 25.11 5.65
N PRO A 22 5.99 24.40 6.74
CA PRO A 22 7.00 23.68 7.51
C PRO A 22 7.86 22.89 6.54
N ALA A 23 9.18 23.13 6.61
CA ALA A 23 10.12 22.47 5.73
C ALA A 23 9.85 20.97 5.80
N GLN A 24 9.48 20.38 4.67
CA GLN A 24 9.20 18.95 4.62
C GLN A 24 10.48 18.23 5.03
N ALA A 25 10.37 17.35 6.02
CA ALA A 25 11.48 16.53 6.44
C ALA A 25 12.04 15.79 5.21
N PRO A 26 13.38 15.65 5.11
CA PRO A 26 13.96 14.85 4.04
C PRO A 26 13.36 13.45 4.07
N PRO A 27 13.19 12.80 2.90
CA PRO A 27 12.61 11.48 2.86
C PRO A 27 13.47 10.50 3.65
N THR A 28 12.82 9.59 4.35
CA THR A 28 13.50 8.47 5.01
C THR A 28 14.11 7.53 3.99
N ASP A 29 15.10 6.75 4.41
CA ASP A 29 15.71 5.71 3.57
C ASP A 29 14.66 4.71 3.05
N GLY A 30 13.65 4.40 3.88
CA GLY A 30 12.53 3.53 3.50
C GLY A 30 11.68 4.12 2.36
N GLU A 31 11.41 5.42 2.38
CA GLU A 31 10.68 6.11 1.30
C GLU A 31 11.49 6.19 0.01
N VAL A 32 12.81 6.35 0.12
CA VAL A 32 13.71 6.28 -1.05
C VAL A 32 13.69 4.87 -1.64
N ALA A 33 13.87 3.83 -0.83
CA ALA A 33 13.85 2.44 -1.27
C ALA A 33 12.50 2.04 -1.89
N LEU A 34 11.39 2.43 -1.27
CA LEU A 34 10.05 2.16 -1.80
C LEU A 34 9.86 2.76 -3.20
N ARG A 35 10.29 4.00 -3.43
CA ARG A 35 10.19 4.63 -4.76
C ARG A 35 11.01 3.89 -5.81
N GLN A 36 12.23 3.45 -5.46
CA GLN A 36 13.10 2.69 -6.36
C GLN A 36 12.49 1.33 -6.73
N ILE A 37 11.92 0.61 -5.75
CA ILE A 37 11.32 -0.71 -5.96
C ILE A 37 9.98 -0.60 -6.68
N ALA A 38 9.12 0.36 -6.31
CA ALA A 38 7.75 0.44 -6.83
C ALA A 38 7.68 0.83 -8.31
N ALA A 39 8.60 1.66 -8.81
CA ALA A 39 8.55 2.19 -10.16
C ALA A 39 8.53 1.10 -11.26
N PRO A 40 9.41 0.07 -11.24
CA PRO A 40 9.32 -1.07 -12.15
C PRO A 40 7.98 -1.82 -12.07
N PHE A 41 7.44 -2.02 -10.87
CA PHE A 41 6.19 -2.75 -10.69
C PHE A 41 4.96 -1.96 -11.13
N ALA A 42 4.99 -0.62 -11.09
CA ALA A 42 3.86 0.22 -11.47
C ALA A 42 3.44 0.08 -12.94
N ALA A 43 4.38 -0.26 -13.83
CA ALA A 43 4.10 -0.46 -15.25
C ALA A 43 3.40 -1.81 -15.55
N LEU A 44 3.61 -2.85 -14.73
CA LEU A 44 3.09 -4.19 -14.99
C LEU A 44 1.56 -4.21 -14.94
N ARG A 45 0.91 -4.59 -16.05
CA ARG A 45 -0.54 -4.80 -16.11
C ARG A 45 -0.92 -6.21 -15.68
N THR A 46 -0.13 -7.18 -16.11
CA THR A 46 -0.29 -8.59 -15.77
C THR A 46 1.07 -9.17 -15.38
N PHE A 47 1.06 -10.14 -14.47
CA PHE A 47 2.24 -10.89 -14.08
C PHE A 47 1.82 -12.32 -13.75
N GLN A 48 2.62 -13.29 -14.15
CA GLN A 48 2.42 -14.68 -13.75
C GLN A 48 3.76 -15.32 -13.44
N ALA A 49 3.83 -16.06 -12.33
CA ALA A 49 5.01 -16.81 -11.95
C ALA A 49 4.64 -18.09 -11.20
N LYS A 50 5.49 -19.10 -11.33
CA LYS A 50 5.51 -20.25 -10.43
C LYS A 50 6.22 -19.84 -9.14
N PHE A 51 5.76 -20.36 -8.01
CA PHE A 51 6.39 -20.11 -6.71
C PHE A 51 6.68 -21.42 -5.97
N VAL A 52 7.69 -21.35 -5.10
CA VAL A 52 7.92 -22.27 -3.99
C VAL A 52 7.95 -21.40 -2.73
N GLN A 53 7.11 -21.71 -1.75
CA GLN A 53 6.97 -20.97 -0.50
C GLN A 53 7.31 -21.90 0.65
N THR A 54 8.22 -21.45 1.50
CA THR A 54 8.61 -22.14 2.73
C THR A 54 8.04 -21.37 3.92
N GLN A 55 7.27 -22.04 4.77
CA GLN A 55 6.69 -21.48 5.99
C GLN A 55 7.30 -22.16 7.21
N SER A 56 7.74 -21.36 8.17
CA SER A 56 8.30 -21.81 9.44
C SER A 56 7.71 -20.98 10.57
N TRP A 57 7.46 -21.61 11.72
CA TRP A 57 6.95 -20.95 12.92
C TRP A 57 7.93 -21.12 14.07
N VAL A 58 8.08 -20.07 14.89
CA VAL A 58 8.94 -20.15 16.08
C VAL A 58 8.38 -21.22 17.02
N GLY A 59 9.23 -22.17 17.42
CA GLY A 59 8.85 -23.28 18.30
C GLY A 59 8.26 -24.51 17.58
N MET A 60 8.23 -24.51 16.24
CA MET A 60 7.94 -25.69 15.44
C MET A 60 9.19 -26.12 14.68
N ASP A 61 9.56 -27.40 14.79
CA ASP A 61 10.64 -27.99 14.00
C ASP A 61 10.20 -28.25 12.55
N GLU A 62 8.88 -28.35 12.31
CA GLU A 62 8.32 -28.62 11.00
C GLU A 62 8.29 -27.36 10.13
N VAL A 63 8.77 -27.51 8.89
CA VAL A 63 8.73 -26.51 7.84
C VAL A 63 7.73 -26.96 6.80
N ALA A 64 6.71 -26.14 6.54
CA ALA A 64 5.73 -26.43 5.51
C ALA A 64 6.18 -25.83 4.17
N GLU A 65 6.19 -26.65 3.13
CA GLU A 65 6.48 -26.21 1.76
C GLU A 65 5.21 -26.19 0.91
N TYR A 66 5.05 -25.12 0.15
CA TYR A 66 3.94 -24.89 -0.76
C TYR A 66 4.45 -24.56 -2.16
N ARG A 67 3.78 -25.06 -3.19
CA ARG A 67 4.08 -24.76 -4.59
C ARG A 67 2.83 -24.32 -5.31
N GLY A 68 2.98 -23.47 -6.31
CA GLY A 68 1.83 -23.03 -7.08
C GLY A 68 2.14 -21.97 -8.13
N VAL A 69 1.07 -21.30 -8.57
CA VAL A 69 1.11 -20.20 -9.54
C VAL A 69 0.47 -18.96 -8.95
N LEU A 70 1.20 -17.85 -8.97
CA LEU A 70 0.69 -16.51 -8.71
C LEU A 70 0.38 -15.84 -10.06
N SER A 71 -0.85 -15.37 -10.22
CA SER A 71 -1.28 -14.54 -11.35
C SER A 71 -1.81 -13.22 -10.82
N ILE A 72 -1.34 -12.10 -11.37
CA ILE A 72 -1.76 -10.74 -11.02
C ILE A 72 -2.32 -10.07 -12.28
N SER A 73 -3.45 -9.38 -12.13
CA SER A 73 -4.00 -8.48 -13.13
C SER A 73 -4.39 -7.17 -12.45
N ARG A 74 -3.72 -6.08 -12.81
CA ARG A 74 -4.04 -4.77 -12.24
C ARG A 74 -5.32 -4.18 -12.84
N PRO A 75 -6.07 -3.37 -12.06
CA PRO A 75 -5.88 -3.14 -10.62
C PRO A 75 -6.44 -4.29 -9.78
N ASN A 76 -5.81 -4.55 -8.64
CA ASN A 76 -6.35 -5.31 -7.49
C ASN A 76 -6.79 -6.77 -7.70
N ARG A 77 -6.70 -7.35 -8.91
CA ARG A 77 -7.03 -8.76 -9.13
C ARG A 77 -5.80 -9.64 -8.99
N PHE A 78 -5.99 -10.77 -8.34
CA PHE A 78 -4.97 -11.82 -8.29
C PHE A 78 -5.62 -13.20 -8.18
N ARG A 79 -4.82 -14.21 -8.49
CA ARG A 79 -5.11 -15.63 -8.24
C ARG A 79 -3.83 -16.29 -7.73
N ILE A 80 -3.91 -16.94 -6.57
CA ILE A 80 -2.88 -17.82 -6.04
C ILE A 80 -3.47 -19.21 -6.03
N GLU A 81 -2.95 -20.09 -6.87
CA GLU A 81 -3.39 -21.47 -6.97
C GLU A 81 -2.27 -22.39 -6.53
N TYR A 82 -2.51 -23.13 -5.44
CA TYR A 82 -1.55 -24.05 -4.88
C TYR A 82 -1.66 -25.41 -5.57
N SER A 83 -0.56 -25.86 -6.16
CA SER A 83 -0.44 -27.20 -6.73
C SER A 83 -0.10 -28.23 -5.66
N GLU A 84 0.66 -27.84 -4.64
CA GLU A 84 1.13 -28.73 -3.56
C GLU A 84 1.20 -27.97 -2.22
N PRO A 85 0.57 -28.47 -1.15
CA PRO A 85 -0.56 -29.41 -1.18
C PRO A 85 -1.69 -28.88 -2.08
N LYS A 86 -2.35 -29.78 -2.79
CA LYS A 86 -3.29 -29.42 -3.86
C LYS A 86 -4.55 -28.79 -3.29
N GLY A 87 -5.01 -27.74 -3.97
CA GLY A 87 -6.40 -27.28 -3.91
C GLY A 87 -6.64 -26.03 -3.06
N HIS A 88 -5.65 -25.55 -2.30
CA HIS A 88 -5.74 -24.21 -1.73
C HIS A 88 -5.79 -23.18 -2.87
N LEU A 89 -6.74 -22.26 -2.79
CA LEU A 89 -6.96 -21.23 -3.79
C LEU A 89 -7.30 -19.91 -3.11
N GLN A 90 -6.61 -18.84 -3.51
CA GLN A 90 -6.97 -17.48 -3.13
C GLN A 90 -7.21 -16.65 -4.39
N VAL A 91 -8.30 -15.90 -4.41
CA VAL A 91 -8.68 -15.07 -5.57
C VAL A 91 -9.12 -13.71 -5.08
N SER A 92 -8.75 -12.66 -5.82
CA SER A 92 -9.33 -11.33 -5.69
C SER A 92 -9.95 -10.91 -7.02
N ASP A 93 -11.18 -10.39 -6.98
CA ASP A 93 -11.85 -9.78 -8.12
C ASP A 93 -11.57 -8.27 -8.24
N GLY A 94 -10.78 -7.73 -7.31
CA GLY A 94 -10.46 -6.31 -7.21
C GLY A 94 -11.27 -5.56 -6.16
N THR A 95 -12.29 -6.20 -5.59
CA THR A 95 -13.15 -5.66 -4.53
C THR A 95 -13.16 -6.52 -3.28
N GLN A 96 -13.12 -7.84 -3.44
CA GLN A 96 -13.14 -8.80 -2.36
C GLN A 96 -12.11 -9.91 -2.60
N VAL A 97 -11.65 -10.50 -1.50
CA VAL A 97 -10.73 -11.65 -1.51
C VAL A 97 -11.49 -12.87 -0.99
N TRP A 98 -11.38 -13.98 -1.70
CA TRP A 98 -11.90 -15.28 -1.27
C TRP A 98 -10.74 -16.25 -1.10
N THR A 99 -10.87 -17.09 -0.07
CA THR A 99 -9.94 -18.17 0.23
C THR A 99 -10.72 -19.47 0.30
N TYR A 100 -10.27 -20.46 -0.47
CA TYR A 100 -10.77 -21.83 -0.41
C TYR A 100 -9.64 -22.75 0.06
N VAL A 101 -9.87 -23.45 1.16
CA VAL A 101 -8.96 -24.46 1.71
C VAL A 101 -9.70 -25.80 1.69
N PRO A 102 -9.24 -26.80 0.91
CA PRO A 102 -9.82 -28.13 0.94
C PRO A 102 -9.56 -28.82 2.27
N GLY A 103 -10.56 -29.52 2.82
CA GLY A 103 -10.37 -30.43 3.96
C GLY A 103 -10.40 -29.78 5.35
N ASN A 104 -10.94 -28.57 5.49
CA ASN A 104 -11.43 -28.06 6.77
C ASN A 104 -12.88 -28.45 7.01
#